data_AF-A0A017TBL0-F1
#
_entry.id   AF-A0A017TBL0-F1
#
_cell.length_a   1.000
_cell.length_b   1.000
_cell.length_c   1.000
_cell.angle_alpha   90.00
_cell.angle_beta   90.00
_cell.angle_gamma   90.00
#
_symmetry.space_group_name_H-M   'P 1'
#
loop_
_entity.id
_entity.type
_entity.pdbx_description
1 polymer ?
#
loop_
_entity_poly.entity_id
_entity_poly.type
_entity_poly.pdbx_seq_one_letter_code
_entity_poly.pdbx_strand_id
1 'polypeptide(L)'
;MLKKTVALAALLVTSFVGTGTAPAESYYTLSISAPTAKANAKSVATVKVTSRGDTHINKKYPTRLTVSPPEGVAVTKARQTATDAVKLNDSTLEFEVAFEAEEPGTKTIKGELRFATCKGEESCQQYTKRIKFDVDVE
;
A
#
# COMPACT_ATOMS: atom_id res chain seq x y z
N MET A 1 -50.66 53.82 -20.22
CA MET A 1 -49.42 53.08 -20.51
C MET A 1 -48.24 53.85 -19.94
N LEU A 2 -47.82 53.54 -18.72
CA LEU A 2 -46.76 54.25 -18.00
C LEU A 2 -45.55 53.32 -17.81
N LYS A 3 -44.40 53.85 -18.18
CA LYS A 3 -43.11 53.18 -18.38
C LYS A 3 -42.42 52.82 -17.06
N LYS A 4 -41.77 51.65 -17.09
CA LYS A 4 -40.59 51.19 -16.34
C LYS A 4 -39.92 52.22 -15.41
N THR A 5 -39.67 51.81 -14.16
CA THR A 5 -38.34 51.62 -13.54
C THR A 5 -38.48 51.39 -12.04
N VAL A 6 -37.91 50.30 -11.49
CA VAL A 6 -37.22 50.32 -10.20
C VAL A 6 -36.10 49.28 -10.27
N ALA A 7 -34.86 49.77 -10.22
CA ALA A 7 -33.67 48.97 -9.97
C ALA A 7 -33.55 48.74 -8.46
N LEU A 8 -33.23 47.51 -8.05
CA LEU A 8 -32.78 47.24 -6.68
C LEU A 8 -31.36 46.69 -6.72
N ALA A 9 -30.50 47.37 -5.97
CA ALA A 9 -29.06 47.19 -5.90
C ALA A 9 -28.66 45.99 -5.01
N ALA A 10 -27.42 45.58 -5.23
CA ALA A 10 -26.72 44.42 -4.70
C ALA A 10 -26.64 44.33 -3.17
N LEU A 11 -26.59 43.09 -2.66
CA LEU A 11 -25.93 42.75 -1.41
C LEU A 11 -24.97 41.58 -1.63
N LEU A 12 -23.70 41.81 -1.28
CA LEU A 12 -22.62 40.83 -1.28
C LEU A 12 -22.91 39.66 -0.33
N VAL A 13 -22.67 38.43 -0.76
CA VAL A 13 -22.18 37.38 0.14
C VAL A 13 -20.97 36.71 -0.49
N THR A 14 -19.92 36.78 0.31
CA THR A 14 -18.54 36.35 0.15
C THR A 14 -18.38 34.85 -0.11
N SER A 15 -17.39 34.56 -0.95
CA SER A 15 -16.69 33.29 -1.15
C SER A 15 -16.51 32.49 0.15
N PHE A 16 -16.85 31.19 0.13
CA PHE A 16 -16.07 30.20 0.84
C PHE A 16 -15.79 29.00 -0.06
N VAL A 17 -14.50 28.85 -0.32
CA VAL A 17 -13.83 27.72 -0.95
C VAL A 17 -14.03 26.51 -0.04
N GLY A 18 -14.50 25.40 -0.62
CA GLY A 18 -14.69 24.15 0.09
C GLY A 18 -14.41 22.96 -0.81
N THR A 19 -13.31 22.96 -1.55
CA THR A 19 -12.69 21.71 -2.01
C THR A 19 -12.11 21.00 -0.79
N GLY A 20 -13.00 20.45 0.03
CA GLY A 20 -12.64 19.51 1.07
C GLY A 20 -12.28 18.18 0.41
N THR A 21 -11.14 18.10 -0.26
CA THR A 21 -10.39 16.84 -0.24
C THR A 21 -9.96 16.67 1.20
N ALA A 22 -10.78 15.97 1.99
CA ALA A 22 -10.28 15.32 3.19
C ALA A 22 -8.99 14.60 2.79
N PRO A 23 -7.89 14.73 3.56
CA PRO A 23 -6.73 13.89 3.29
C PRO A 23 -7.24 12.46 3.24
N ALA A 24 -6.83 11.70 2.23
CA ALA A 24 -7.09 10.27 2.22
C ALA A 24 -6.43 9.70 3.49
N GLU A 25 -7.21 9.54 4.56
CA GLU A 25 -6.79 8.92 5.81
C GLU A 25 -6.28 7.53 5.44
N SER A 26 -4.96 7.38 5.36
CA SER A 26 -4.37 6.08 5.08
C SER A 26 -4.56 5.22 6.31
N TYR A 27 -5.54 4.32 6.30
CA TYR A 27 -5.79 3.35 7.38
C TYR A 27 -4.63 2.37 7.63
N TYR A 28 -3.51 2.52 6.92
CA TYR A 28 -2.33 1.70 7.08
C TYR A 28 -1.07 2.44 6.62
N THR A 29 0.10 1.96 7.07
CA THR A 29 1.41 2.21 6.46
C THR A 29 1.84 0.96 5.71
N LEU A 30 2.40 1.12 4.51
CA LEU A 30 3.14 0.05 3.82
C LEU A 30 4.62 0.41 3.85
N SER A 31 5.43 -0.46 4.44
CA SER A 31 6.89 -0.34 4.50
C SER A 31 7.53 -1.56 3.85
N ILE A 32 8.55 -1.34 3.05
CA ILE A 32 9.36 -2.41 2.45
C ILE A 32 10.80 -2.18 2.89
N SER A 33 11.45 -3.22 3.39
CA SER A 33 12.86 -3.21 3.78
C SER A 33 13.58 -4.29 2.97
N ALA A 34 14.56 -3.88 2.20
CA ALA A 34 15.39 -4.75 1.39
C ALA A 34 16.84 -4.68 1.92
N PRO A 35 17.51 -5.82 2.12
CA PRO A 35 18.91 -5.82 2.51
C PRO A 35 19.82 -5.56 1.31
N THR A 36 21.05 -5.12 1.57
CA THR A 36 22.15 -5.36 0.64
C THR A 36 22.42 -6.87 0.62
N ALA A 37 22.31 -7.49 -0.55
CA ALA A 37 22.48 -8.92 -0.77
C ALA A 37 23.88 -9.21 -1.32
N LYS A 38 24.30 -10.48 -1.20
CA LYS A 38 25.49 -10.97 -1.90
C LYS A 38 25.08 -11.83 -3.07
N ALA A 39 25.81 -11.75 -4.18
CA ALA A 39 25.57 -12.60 -5.33
C ALA A 39 25.64 -14.09 -4.93
N ASN A 40 24.71 -14.90 -5.43
CA ASN A 40 24.56 -16.34 -5.16
C ASN A 40 24.38 -16.68 -3.67
N ALA A 41 23.85 -15.74 -2.88
CA ALA A 41 23.49 -15.95 -1.49
C ALA A 41 22.02 -15.63 -1.24
N LYS A 42 21.37 -16.47 -0.43
CA LYS A 42 20.00 -16.22 0.03
C LYS A 42 19.94 -14.96 0.88
N SER A 43 18.98 -14.10 0.55
CA SER A 43 18.67 -12.86 1.24
C SER A 43 17.15 -12.73 1.41
N VAL A 44 16.71 -11.89 2.33
CA VAL A 44 15.28 -11.74 2.66
C VAL A 44 14.90 -10.27 2.68
N ALA A 45 13.94 -9.89 1.83
CA ALA A 45 13.27 -8.59 1.92
C ALA A 45 11.97 -8.72 2.72
N THR A 46 11.61 -7.70 3.48
CA THR A 46 10.37 -7.65 4.28
C THR A 46 9.36 -6.71 3.65
N VAL A 47 8.13 -7.17 3.47
CA VAL A 47 6.97 -6.35 3.07
C VAL A 47 5.98 -6.31 4.22
N LYS A 48 5.83 -5.15 4.85
CA LYS A 48 5.00 -4.99 6.06
C LYS A 48 3.92 -3.93 5.88
N VAL A 49 2.70 -4.30 6.25
CA VAL A 49 1.57 -3.40 6.44
C VAL A 49 1.31 -3.25 7.93
N THR A 50 1.20 -2.00 8.40
CA THR A 50 0.82 -1.69 9.78
C THR A 50 -0.47 -0.89 9.77
N SER A 51 -1.50 -1.32 10.49
CA SER A 51 -2.76 -0.54 10.57
C SER A 51 -2.54 0.80 11.27
N ARG A 52 -3.43 1.77 11.02
CA ARG A 52 -3.38 3.12 11.62
C ARG A 52 -4.74 3.53 12.18
N GLY A 53 -4.71 4.44 13.15
CA GLY A 53 -5.91 4.94 13.82
C GLY A 53 -6.72 3.79 14.44
N ASP A 54 -8.04 3.91 14.39
CA ASP A 54 -8.97 2.92 14.96
C ASP A 54 -9.26 1.75 14.00
N THR A 55 -8.27 1.34 13.19
CA THR A 55 -8.44 0.26 12.21
C THR A 55 -7.55 -0.94 12.50
N HIS A 56 -7.99 -2.10 12.02
CA HIS A 56 -7.25 -3.36 12.13
C HIS A 56 -7.15 -4.06 10.77
N ILE A 57 -6.17 -4.95 10.62
CA ILE A 57 -6.03 -5.82 9.44
C ILE A 57 -7.16 -6.85 9.42
N ASN A 58 -7.88 -6.93 8.30
CA ASN A 58 -8.92 -7.94 8.11
C ASN A 58 -8.29 -9.32 7.86
N LYS A 59 -8.24 -10.17 8.89
CA LYS A 59 -7.68 -11.53 8.83
C LYS A 59 -8.56 -12.53 8.08
N LYS A 60 -9.82 -12.20 7.79
CA LYS A 60 -10.76 -13.04 7.04
C LYS A 60 -10.73 -12.75 5.54
N TYR A 61 -10.29 -11.56 5.15
CA TYR A 61 -10.13 -11.20 3.74
C TYR A 61 -8.95 -11.95 3.12
N PRO A 62 -9.08 -12.50 1.88
CA PRO A 62 -7.99 -13.18 1.19
C PRO A 62 -6.77 -12.29 0.97
N THR A 63 -5.80 -12.40 1.88
CA THR A 63 -4.52 -11.68 1.79
C THR A 63 -3.55 -12.42 0.89
N ARG A 64 -2.82 -11.67 0.06
CA ARG A 64 -2.01 -12.24 -1.01
C ARG A 64 -0.89 -11.28 -1.42
N LEU A 65 0.35 -11.76 -1.39
CA LEU A 65 1.50 -11.09 -2.00
C LEU A 65 1.93 -11.89 -3.23
N THR A 66 2.02 -11.25 -4.39
CA THR A 66 2.60 -11.83 -5.60
C THR A 66 3.76 -10.96 -6.05
N VAL A 67 4.95 -11.54 -6.22
CA VAL A 67 6.14 -10.85 -6.71
C VAL A 67 6.57 -11.42 -8.05
N SER A 68 7.19 -10.56 -8.85
CA SER A 68 7.76 -10.86 -10.15
C SER A 68 9.21 -10.39 -10.12
N PRO A 69 10.17 -11.30 -9.86
CA PRO A 69 11.57 -10.94 -9.90
C PRO A 69 12.02 -10.62 -11.34
N PRO A 70 13.07 -9.80 -11.50
CA PRO A 70 13.72 -9.62 -12.79
C PRO A 70 14.54 -10.88 -13.15
N GLU A 71 15.12 -10.89 -14.35
CA GLU A 71 16.08 -11.92 -14.76
C GLU A 71 17.29 -11.98 -13.81
N GLY A 72 17.84 -13.18 -13.60
CA GLY A 72 18.96 -13.43 -12.68
C GLY A 72 18.60 -13.30 -11.20
N VAL A 73 17.31 -13.23 -10.84
CA VAL A 73 16.85 -13.25 -9.44
C VAL A 73 15.82 -14.38 -9.26
N ALA A 74 16.17 -15.36 -8.43
CA ALA A 74 15.27 -16.41 -8.01
C ALA A 74 14.54 -16.00 -6.73
N VAL A 75 13.21 -16.19 -6.67
CA VAL A 75 12.43 -16.00 -5.45
C VAL A 75 11.89 -17.35 -4.99
N THR A 76 12.10 -17.67 -3.71
CA THR A 76 11.71 -18.97 -3.13
C THR A 76 10.20 -19.23 -3.28
N LYS A 77 9.39 -18.20 -3.04
CA LYS A 77 7.93 -18.28 -3.20
C LYS A 77 7.38 -16.98 -3.77
N ALA A 78 7.22 -16.95 -5.09
CA ALA A 78 6.69 -15.77 -5.80
C ALA A 78 5.26 -15.41 -5.41
N ARG A 79 4.49 -16.38 -4.87
CA ARG A 79 3.09 -16.22 -4.52
C ARG A 79 2.84 -16.67 -3.09
N GLN A 80 2.60 -15.72 -2.20
CA GLN A 80 2.35 -15.92 -0.77
C GLN A 80 0.90 -15.58 -0.42
N THR A 81 0.34 -16.31 0.54
CA THR A 81 -1.02 -16.10 1.08
C THR A 81 -0.97 -15.88 2.58
N ALA A 82 -2.11 -15.63 3.24
CA ALA A 82 -2.17 -15.39 4.69
C ALA A 82 -1.43 -16.44 5.54
N THR A 83 -1.35 -17.70 5.11
CA THR A 83 -0.63 -18.77 5.82
C THR A 83 0.89 -18.67 5.73
N ASP A 84 1.40 -17.90 4.78
CA ASP A 84 2.82 -17.67 4.56
C ASP A 84 3.32 -16.38 5.23
N ALA A 85 2.41 -15.59 5.79
CA ALA A 85 2.77 -14.37 6.50
C ALA A 85 3.55 -14.74 7.77
N VAL A 86 4.71 -14.12 7.96
CA VAL A 86 5.49 -14.28 9.21
C VAL A 86 4.79 -13.61 10.39
N LYS A 87 3.90 -12.65 10.11
CA LYS A 87 3.01 -12.05 11.10
C LYS A 87 1.67 -11.66 10.46
N LEU A 88 0.59 -12.11 11.05
CA LEU A 88 -0.77 -11.69 10.70
C LEU A 88 -1.60 -11.52 11.97
N ASN A 89 -1.79 -10.28 12.40
CA ASN A 89 -2.63 -9.91 13.53
C ASN A 89 -3.34 -8.57 13.26
N ASP A 90 -4.06 -8.05 14.25
CA ASP A 90 -4.91 -6.86 14.08
C ASP A 90 -4.11 -5.62 13.68
N SER A 91 -2.86 -5.51 14.11
CA SER A 91 -2.01 -4.35 13.82
C SER A 91 -1.07 -4.55 12.63
N THR A 92 -0.78 -5.79 12.24
CA THR A 92 0.35 -6.09 11.35
C THR A 92 0.07 -7.25 10.41
N LEU A 93 0.39 -7.03 9.14
CA LEU A 93 0.55 -8.07 8.12
C LEU A 93 1.98 -7.98 7.58
N GLU A 94 2.72 -9.08 7.63
CA GLU A 94 4.13 -9.11 7.26
C GLU A 94 4.46 -10.35 6.45
N PHE A 95 5.14 -10.13 5.32
CA PHE A 95 5.66 -11.17 4.45
C PHE A 95 7.17 -11.04 4.31
N GLU A 96 7.84 -12.18 4.23
CA GLU A 96 9.24 -12.29 3.86
C GLU A 96 9.36 -12.76 2.42
N VAL A 97 10.11 -12.02 1.61
CA VAL A 97 10.45 -12.38 0.23
C VAL A 97 11.89 -12.88 0.26
N ALA A 98 12.05 -14.20 0.40
CA ALA A 98 13.35 -14.84 0.28
C ALA A 98 13.76 -14.95 -1.20
N PHE A 99 14.92 -14.39 -1.53
CA PHE A 99 15.45 -14.34 -2.89
C PHE A 99 16.95 -14.65 -2.94
N GLU A 100 17.43 -14.95 -4.13
CA GLU A 100 18.85 -15.12 -4.46
C GLU A 100 19.08 -14.45 -5.82
N ALA A 101 20.13 -13.64 -5.92
CA ALA A 101 20.49 -12.95 -7.15
C ALA A 101 21.84 -13.48 -7.66
N GLU A 102 21.94 -13.79 -8.94
CA GLU A 102 23.11 -14.45 -9.52
C GLU A 102 24.29 -13.48 -9.73
N GLU A 103 23.99 -12.22 -10.03
CA GLU A 103 24.97 -11.21 -10.41
C GLU A 103 24.86 -9.95 -9.55
N PRO A 104 26.00 -9.26 -9.30
CA PRO A 104 26.02 -7.95 -8.66
C PRO A 104 25.19 -6.89 -9.41
N GLY A 105 24.94 -5.79 -8.71
CA GLY A 105 24.18 -4.63 -9.17
C GLY A 105 22.76 -4.58 -8.63
N THR A 106 22.10 -3.45 -8.86
CA THR A 106 20.74 -3.21 -8.39
C THR A 106 19.74 -4.05 -9.19
N LYS A 107 18.95 -4.87 -8.50
CA LYS A 107 17.85 -5.65 -9.10
C LYS A 107 16.51 -5.13 -8.56
N THR A 108 15.56 -4.82 -9.45
CA THR A 108 14.22 -4.34 -9.04
C THR A 108 13.22 -5.48 -9.03
N ILE A 109 12.73 -5.85 -7.85
CA ILE A 109 11.61 -6.80 -7.70
C ILE A 109 10.29 -6.03 -7.71
N LYS A 110 9.36 -6.45 -8.57
CA LYS A 110 8.01 -5.87 -8.67
C LYS A 110 7.00 -6.79 -8.02
N GLY A 111 5.83 -6.27 -7.66
CA GLY A 111 4.76 -7.12 -7.13
C GLY A 111 3.42 -6.43 -6.93
N GLU A 112 2.49 -7.21 -6.42
CA GLU A 112 1.15 -6.80 -6.02
C GLU A 112 0.82 -7.39 -4.65
N LEU A 113 0.43 -6.52 -3.71
CA LEU A 113 -0.07 -6.88 -2.40
C LEU A 113 -1.57 -6.61 -2.32
N ARG A 114 -2.35 -7.65 -1.99
CA ARG A 114 -3.78 -7.57 -1.71
C ARG A 114 -4.04 -7.85 -0.24
N PHE A 115 -4.78 -6.95 0.40
CA PHE A 115 -5.17 -7.04 1.81
C PHE A 115 -6.40 -6.15 2.07
N ALA A 116 -6.92 -6.16 3.29
CA ALA A 116 -7.98 -5.25 3.70
C ALA A 116 -7.75 -4.78 5.14
N THR A 117 -8.28 -3.60 5.48
CA THR A 117 -8.40 -3.13 6.86
C THR A 117 -9.86 -2.87 7.19
N CYS A 118 -10.24 -2.93 8.47
CA CYS A 118 -11.58 -2.62 8.92
C CYS A 118 -11.56 -1.61 10.08
N LYS A 119 -12.55 -0.71 10.09
CA LYS A 119 -12.91 0.11 11.24
C LYS A 119 -14.10 -0.56 11.94
N GLY A 120 -13.85 -1.19 13.10
CA GLY A 120 -14.80 -2.15 13.66
C GLY A 120 -14.96 -3.38 12.75
N GLU A 121 -16.02 -4.17 12.96
CA GLU A 121 -16.19 -5.47 12.28
C GLU A 121 -16.78 -5.37 10.86
N GLU A 122 -17.63 -4.37 10.60
CA GLU A 122 -18.45 -4.34 9.38
C GLU A 122 -17.93 -3.36 8.31
N SER A 123 -17.16 -2.34 8.71
CA SER A 123 -16.67 -1.31 7.80
C SER A 123 -15.26 -1.64 7.33
N CYS A 124 -15.18 -2.41 6.25
CA CYS A 124 -13.91 -2.89 5.69
C CYS A 124 -13.58 -2.26 4.34
N GLN A 125 -12.32 -1.90 4.15
CA GLN A 125 -11.77 -1.41 2.89
C GLN A 125 -10.71 -2.37 2.36
N GLN A 126 -10.85 -2.75 1.09
CA GLN A 126 -9.92 -3.63 0.39
C GLN A 126 -8.88 -2.82 -0.38
N TYR A 127 -7.68 -3.37 -0.47
CA TYR A 127 -6.55 -2.73 -1.13
C TYR A 127 -5.87 -3.70 -2.06
N THR A 128 -5.55 -3.20 -3.26
CA THR A 128 -4.57 -3.78 -4.18
C THR A 128 -3.47 -2.75 -4.35
N LYS A 129 -2.24 -3.07 -3.96
CA LYS A 129 -1.09 -2.17 -4.01
C LYS A 129 -0.02 -2.78 -4.89
N ARG A 130 0.32 -2.07 -5.96
CA ARG A 130 1.52 -2.38 -6.73
C ARG A 130 2.74 -1.93 -5.92
N ILE A 131 3.67 -2.85 -5.73
CA ILE A 131 4.92 -2.60 -5.02
C ILE A 131 6.09 -2.76 -5.97
N LYS A 132 7.16 -2.04 -5.68
CA LYS A 132 8.47 -2.24 -6.29
C LYS A 132 9.51 -1.93 -5.22
N PHE A 133 10.58 -2.69 -5.19
CA PHE A 133 11.71 -2.42 -4.32
C PHE A 133 12.98 -2.89 -5.00
N ASP A 134 14.04 -2.14 -4.75
CA ASP A 134 15.37 -2.43 -5.26
C ASP A 134 16.12 -3.24 -4.21
N VAL A 135 16.88 -4.23 -4.66
CA VAL A 135 17.86 -4.95 -3.86
C VAL A 135 19.23 -4.67 -4.49
N ASP A 136 20.14 -4.11 -3.70
CA ASP A 136 21.51 -3.92 -4.13
C ASP A 136 22.28 -5.21 -3.86
N VAL A 137 22.94 -5.74 -4.90
CA VAL A 137 23.68 -7.00 -4.83
C VAL A 137 25.17 -6.69 -4.99
N GLU A 138 25.97 -7.18 -4.05
CA GLU A 138 27.43 -7.09 -4.04
C GLU A 138 28.10 -8.42 -4.42
#